data_AF-A0A931WNY3-F1
#
_entry.id   AF-A0A931WNY3-F1
#
_cell.length_a   1.000
_cell.length_b   1.000
_cell.length_c   1.000
_cell.angle_alpha   90.00
_cell.angle_beta   90.00
_cell.angle_gamma   90.00
#
_symmetry.space_group_name_H-M   'P 1'
#
loop_
_entity.id
_entity.type
_entity.pdbx_description
1 polymer ?
#
loop_
_entity_poly.entity_id
_entity_poly.type
_entity_poly.pdbx_seq_one_letter_code
_entity_poly.pdbx_strand_id
1 'polypeptide(L)'
;FLGDASTDQLTINATTTVRNGIGLLGETFIGDAATDFLTVTASSTFVSPAGFMGSAFIGDASTDLLTVTASSTFVSNAGFLSNLQIGDAQADRLTINAGVINYGNSSTSTVPELVNAWSIGTTTAVGNSPILSIDGTNGRVGIGTTSPYGLFSVEMGTQSTAFAVSDQGTTSPSIMVSGNGQVGINAVPTLLDSQKVFNLGPAPGGTYALYTTGQQFIWSGSASLIARGLASTMSFSTANLERMRIDGTGLVGIGTSTPGAKLSLAGSGG
;
A
#
# COMPACT_ATOMS: atom_id res chain seq x y z
N PHE A 1 18.78 -54.78 -38.18
CA PHE A 1 20.15 -54.95 -37.69
C PHE A 1 21.13 -54.57 -38.79
N LEU A 2 21.75 -53.39 -38.66
CA LEU A 2 23.20 -53.42 -38.44
C LEU A 2 23.41 -54.12 -37.08
N GLY A 3 24.47 -54.92 -36.91
CA GLY A 3 24.55 -55.74 -35.70
C GLY A 3 25.63 -56.81 -35.70
N ASP A 4 26.69 -56.54 -34.95
CA ASP A 4 27.16 -57.44 -33.87
C ASP A 4 27.95 -56.72 -32.77
N ALA A 5 28.42 -55.49 -33.02
CA ALA A 5 29.23 -54.69 -32.11
C ALA A 5 28.45 -53.53 -31.45
N SER A 6 29.05 -52.93 -30.41
CA SER A 6 28.47 -51.80 -29.66
C SER A 6 28.48 -50.44 -30.37
N THR A 7 28.83 -50.39 -31.67
CA THR A 7 29.05 -49.15 -32.45
C THR A 7 28.63 -49.28 -33.92
N ASP A 8 27.44 -49.83 -34.17
CA ASP A 8 26.83 -49.89 -35.50
C ASP A 8 26.24 -48.51 -35.91
N GLN A 9 26.84 -47.83 -36.90
CA GLN A 9 26.40 -46.50 -37.38
C GLN A 9 25.75 -46.58 -38.77
N LEU A 10 24.54 -46.01 -38.91
CA LEU A 10 23.85 -45.85 -40.19
C LEU A 10 23.89 -44.39 -40.66
N THR A 11 24.69 -44.11 -41.69
CA THR A 11 24.80 -42.77 -42.31
C THR A 11 24.05 -42.75 -43.64
N ILE A 12 23.14 -41.79 -43.84
CA ILE A 12 22.32 -41.68 -45.07
C ILE A 12 22.40 -40.25 -45.63
N ASN A 13 23.20 -40.07 -46.68
CA ASN A 13 23.50 -38.75 -47.28
C ASN A 13 22.45 -38.30 -48.31
N ALA A 14 21.16 -38.63 -48.11
CA ALA A 14 20.09 -38.36 -49.08
C ALA A 14 18.71 -38.26 -48.42
N THR A 15 17.83 -37.45 -49.01
CA THR A 15 16.43 -37.24 -48.57
C THR A 15 15.69 -38.57 -48.43
N THR A 16 15.35 -38.94 -47.19
CA THR A 16 14.76 -40.24 -46.85
C THR A 16 13.37 -40.05 -46.28
N THR A 17 12.35 -40.61 -46.93
CA THR A 17 10.96 -40.58 -46.46
C THR A 17 10.56 -41.95 -45.94
N VAL A 18 10.37 -42.08 -44.62
CA VAL A 18 9.83 -43.30 -44.01
C VAL A 18 8.30 -43.19 -43.90
N ARG A 19 7.59 -44.25 -44.29
CA ARG A 19 6.12 -44.26 -44.43
C ARG A 19 5.38 -45.01 -43.32
N ASN A 20 6.11 -45.59 -42.36
CA ASN A 20 5.63 -46.36 -41.22
C ASN A 20 6.40 -45.93 -39.97
N GLY A 21 5.95 -46.36 -38.78
CA GLY A 21 6.66 -46.08 -37.52
C GLY A 21 8.08 -46.67 -37.49
N ILE A 22 9.03 -45.90 -36.92
CA ILE A 22 10.42 -46.32 -36.69
C ILE A 22 10.57 -46.60 -35.20
N GLY A 23 11.11 -47.78 -34.85
CA GLY A 23 11.60 -48.06 -33.50
C GLY A 23 13.09 -47.70 -33.38
N LEU A 24 13.42 -46.79 -32.46
CA LEU A 24 14.78 -46.39 -32.12
C LEU A 24 15.05 -46.80 -30.67
N LEU A 25 16.25 -47.30 -30.37
CA LEU A 25 16.68 -47.74 -29.04
C LEU A 25 18.05 -47.14 -28.73
N GLY A 26 18.18 -46.47 -27.58
CA GLY A 26 19.37 -45.71 -27.22
C GLY A 26 19.29 -44.23 -27.62
N GLU A 27 20.39 -43.51 -27.45
CA GLU A 27 20.50 -42.10 -27.86
C GLU A 27 20.44 -42.00 -29.39
N THR A 28 19.52 -41.21 -29.92
CA THR A 28 19.41 -40.93 -31.36
C THR A 28 19.39 -39.43 -31.59
N PHE A 29 20.21 -38.98 -32.53
CA PHE A 29 20.32 -37.60 -32.97
C PHE A 29 19.82 -37.51 -34.42
N ILE A 30 19.08 -36.45 -34.76
CA ILE A 30 18.51 -36.23 -36.10
C ILE A 30 18.96 -34.85 -36.58
N GLY A 31 19.87 -34.86 -37.55
CA GLY A 31 20.48 -33.66 -38.13
C GLY A 31 21.81 -33.28 -37.48
N ASP A 32 22.90 -33.41 -38.24
CA ASP A 32 24.28 -33.09 -37.82
C ASP A 32 24.86 -31.84 -38.51
N ALA A 33 24.06 -31.14 -39.30
CA ALA A 33 24.42 -29.94 -40.05
C ALA A 33 23.72 -28.68 -39.53
N ALA A 34 24.09 -27.52 -40.10
CA ALA A 34 23.61 -26.21 -39.64
C ALA A 34 22.15 -25.87 -40.02
N THR A 35 21.43 -26.75 -40.75
CA THR A 35 20.12 -26.45 -41.36
C THR A 35 19.19 -27.67 -41.42
N ASP A 36 19.21 -28.52 -40.41
CA ASP A 36 18.32 -29.69 -40.34
C ASP A 36 16.93 -29.37 -39.76
N PHE A 37 15.89 -30.02 -40.31
CA PHE A 37 14.50 -29.80 -39.93
C PHE A 37 13.76 -31.11 -39.71
N LEU A 38 13.34 -31.37 -38.47
CA LEU A 38 12.42 -32.47 -38.14
C LEU A 38 10.97 -32.01 -38.29
N THR A 39 10.39 -32.20 -39.48
CA THR A 39 8.96 -31.94 -39.72
C THR A 39 8.13 -33.14 -39.30
N VAL A 40 7.21 -32.95 -38.35
CA VAL A 40 6.28 -33.99 -37.87
C VAL A 40 4.84 -33.56 -38.14
N THR A 41 4.17 -34.22 -39.08
CA THR A 41 2.79 -33.89 -39.50
C THR A 41 1.71 -34.73 -38.80
N ALA A 42 2.04 -35.37 -37.67
CA ALA A 42 1.17 -36.27 -36.93
C ALA A 42 1.51 -36.25 -35.43
N SER A 43 0.56 -36.63 -34.57
CA SER A 43 0.73 -36.62 -33.12
C SER A 43 1.94 -37.45 -32.67
N SER A 44 2.87 -36.82 -31.96
CA SER A 44 4.02 -37.48 -31.34
C SER A 44 3.88 -37.54 -29.82
N THR A 45 4.24 -38.68 -29.25
CA THR A 45 4.19 -38.93 -27.80
C THR A 45 5.57 -39.33 -27.30
N PHE A 46 6.20 -38.47 -26.48
CA PHE A 46 7.45 -38.79 -25.81
C PHE A 46 7.14 -39.51 -24.48
N VAL A 47 7.62 -40.75 -24.35
CA VAL A 47 7.44 -41.59 -23.14
C VAL A 47 8.58 -41.47 -22.13
N SER A 48 9.57 -40.64 -22.45
CA SER A 48 10.73 -40.27 -21.64
C SER A 48 10.98 -38.76 -21.81
N PRO A 49 11.80 -38.12 -20.96
CA PRO A 49 12.12 -36.71 -21.11
C PRO A 49 12.75 -36.40 -22.48
N ALA A 50 12.12 -35.50 -23.24
CA ALA A 50 12.64 -34.95 -24.48
C ALA A 50 13.19 -33.53 -24.22
N GLY A 51 14.32 -33.20 -24.85
CA GLY A 51 14.96 -31.91 -24.72
C GLY A 51 15.66 -31.50 -26.02
N PHE A 52 15.82 -30.20 -26.21
CA PHE A 52 16.46 -29.62 -27.39
C PHE A 52 17.80 -29.00 -26.99
N MET A 53 18.86 -29.30 -27.74
CA MET A 53 20.21 -28.74 -27.50
C MET A 53 20.42 -27.36 -28.14
N GLY A 54 19.42 -26.85 -28.87
CA GLY A 54 19.40 -25.54 -29.51
C GLY A 54 18.01 -24.90 -29.43
N SER A 55 17.77 -23.86 -30.25
CA SER A 55 16.48 -23.17 -30.30
C SER A 55 15.37 -24.09 -30.84
N ALA A 56 14.35 -24.35 -30.02
CA ALA A 56 13.10 -24.96 -30.47
C ALA A 56 12.03 -23.87 -30.65
N PHE A 57 11.38 -23.88 -31.81
CA PHE A 57 10.20 -23.07 -32.09
C PHE A 57 8.97 -23.98 -31.99
N ILE A 58 7.96 -23.57 -31.24
CA ILE A 58 6.71 -24.32 -31.03
C ILE A 58 5.56 -23.41 -31.44
N GLY A 59 4.90 -23.79 -32.54
CA GLY A 59 3.91 -22.97 -33.24
C GLY A 59 4.53 -22.06 -34.30
N ASP A 60 3.82 -21.91 -35.42
CA ASP A 60 4.09 -20.97 -36.51
C ASP A 60 2.89 -20.08 -36.88
N ALA A 61 1.70 -20.40 -36.35
CA ALA A 61 0.46 -19.66 -36.54
C ALA A 61 -0.03 -18.97 -35.25
N SER A 62 -0.84 -17.93 -35.39
CA SER A 62 -1.42 -17.17 -34.27
C SER A 62 -2.52 -17.92 -33.48
N THR A 63 -2.67 -19.23 -33.71
CA THR A 63 -3.66 -20.12 -33.11
C THR A 63 -3.03 -21.28 -32.33
N ASP A 64 -1.70 -21.40 -32.35
CA ASP A 64 -1.02 -22.57 -31.79
C ASP A 64 -0.93 -22.51 -30.26
N LEU A 65 -1.20 -23.65 -29.61
CA LEU A 65 -1.34 -23.76 -28.18
C LEU A 65 -0.36 -24.79 -27.60
N LEU A 66 0.64 -24.32 -26.85
CA LEU A 66 1.50 -25.16 -26.04
C LEU A 66 0.80 -25.52 -24.71
N THR A 67 -0.02 -26.56 -24.74
CA THR A 67 -0.65 -27.10 -23.53
C THR A 67 0.35 -27.90 -22.69
N VAL A 68 0.65 -27.44 -21.47
CA VAL A 68 1.53 -28.15 -20.52
C VAL A 68 0.73 -28.54 -19.28
N THR A 69 0.46 -29.83 -19.12
CA THR A 69 -0.38 -30.38 -18.05
C THR A 69 0.38 -30.83 -16.79
N ALA A 70 1.70 -30.63 -16.76
CA ALA A 70 2.59 -31.06 -15.68
C ALA A 70 3.50 -29.92 -15.20
N SER A 71 3.98 -30.01 -13.95
CA SER A 71 4.89 -29.05 -13.36
C SER A 71 6.16 -28.87 -14.20
N SER A 72 6.40 -27.65 -14.66
CA SER A 72 7.60 -27.28 -15.41
C SER A 72 8.59 -26.51 -14.53
N THR A 73 9.88 -26.51 -14.91
CA THR A 73 10.93 -25.78 -14.19
C THR A 73 11.97 -25.28 -15.18
N PHE A 74 12.23 -23.98 -15.17
CA PHE A 74 13.31 -23.37 -15.93
C PHE A 74 14.56 -23.31 -15.05
N VAL A 75 15.68 -23.85 -15.51
CA VAL A 75 16.96 -23.88 -14.79
C VAL A 75 17.71 -22.53 -14.88
N SER A 76 17.28 -21.67 -15.80
CA SER A 76 17.80 -20.30 -15.98
C SER A 76 16.65 -19.34 -16.33
N ASN A 77 16.81 -18.47 -17.33
CA ASN A 77 15.83 -17.43 -17.64
C ASN A 77 14.66 -17.98 -18.48
N ALA A 78 13.43 -17.73 -18.05
CA ALA A 78 12.25 -17.73 -18.91
C ALA A 78 11.93 -16.28 -19.32
N GLY A 79 11.46 -16.07 -20.55
CA GLY A 79 11.17 -14.73 -21.07
C GLY A 79 10.33 -14.78 -22.34
N PHE A 80 9.70 -13.65 -22.66
CA PHE A 80 8.76 -13.48 -23.77
C PHE A 80 9.17 -12.27 -24.60
N LEU A 81 9.12 -12.39 -25.93
CA LEU A 81 9.41 -11.28 -26.86
C LEU A 81 8.21 -10.34 -27.08
N SER A 82 7.07 -10.69 -26.49
CA SER A 82 5.78 -10.00 -26.59
C SER A 82 5.04 -10.15 -25.25
N ASN A 83 3.76 -9.85 -25.22
CA ASN A 83 2.92 -9.92 -24.01
C ASN A 83 2.88 -11.33 -23.39
N LEU A 84 2.88 -11.37 -22.07
CA LEU A 84 2.59 -12.55 -21.26
C LEU A 84 1.21 -12.37 -20.62
N GLN A 85 0.25 -13.22 -20.98
CA GLN A 85 -1.04 -13.31 -20.29
C GLN A 85 -1.00 -14.47 -19.29
N ILE A 86 -1.45 -14.22 -18.05
CA ILE A 86 -1.57 -15.24 -17.01
C ILE A 86 -2.98 -15.16 -16.44
N GLY A 87 -3.77 -16.21 -16.70
CA GLY A 87 -5.19 -16.26 -16.39
C GLY A 87 -6.08 -15.64 -17.47
N ASP A 88 -7.28 -16.15 -17.56
CA ASP A 88 -8.39 -15.63 -18.38
C ASP A 88 -9.75 -15.65 -17.64
N ALA A 89 -9.80 -16.26 -16.46
CA ALA A 89 -11.00 -16.41 -15.64
C ALA A 89 -10.82 -15.84 -14.21
N GLN A 90 -11.95 -15.55 -13.55
CA GLN A 90 -11.99 -14.97 -12.19
C GLN A 90 -11.32 -15.82 -11.10
N ALA A 91 -11.09 -17.12 -11.36
CA ALA A 91 -10.51 -18.06 -10.41
C ALA A 91 -8.96 -18.15 -10.47
N ASP A 92 -8.32 -17.56 -11.50
CA ASP A 92 -6.90 -17.76 -11.77
C ASP A 92 -5.98 -17.08 -10.76
N ARG A 93 -4.75 -17.63 -10.61
CA ARG A 93 -3.82 -17.25 -9.56
C ARG A 93 -2.36 -17.19 -10.03
N LEU A 94 -1.88 -15.99 -10.32
CA LEU A 94 -0.44 -15.74 -10.36
C LEU A 94 0.15 -15.89 -8.94
N THR A 95 0.97 -16.92 -8.74
CA THR A 95 1.65 -17.20 -7.47
C THR A 95 3.16 -17.03 -7.64
N ILE A 96 3.74 -16.00 -7.01
CA ILE A 96 5.17 -15.71 -7.07
C ILE A 96 5.79 -16.01 -5.70
N ASN A 97 6.42 -17.18 -5.56
CA ASN A 97 7.17 -17.55 -4.36
C ASN A 97 8.65 -17.15 -4.49
N ALA A 98 8.92 -15.88 -4.79
CA ALA A 98 10.26 -15.31 -4.95
C ALA A 98 10.55 -14.31 -3.83
N GLY A 99 11.80 -14.28 -3.36
CA GLY A 99 12.21 -13.33 -2.31
C GLY A 99 12.28 -11.87 -2.76
N VAL A 100 12.34 -11.62 -4.08
CA VAL A 100 12.37 -10.28 -4.70
C VAL A 100 11.63 -10.33 -6.04
N ILE A 101 10.88 -9.27 -6.35
CA ILE A 101 10.42 -8.94 -7.71
C ILE A 101 11.20 -7.68 -8.12
N ASN A 102 11.98 -7.74 -9.21
CA ASN A 102 12.93 -6.69 -9.57
C ASN A 102 12.56 -5.98 -10.88
N TYR A 103 12.40 -4.66 -10.82
CA TYR A 103 12.22 -3.79 -12.00
C TYR A 103 13.58 -3.22 -12.42
N GLY A 104 14.35 -3.98 -13.21
CA GLY A 104 15.74 -3.68 -13.55
C GLY A 104 15.96 -2.46 -14.47
N ASN A 105 14.89 -1.84 -14.98
CA ASN A 105 14.91 -0.67 -15.84
C ASN A 105 13.76 0.29 -15.50
N SER A 106 13.89 1.56 -15.93
CA SER A 106 12.79 2.52 -15.86
C SER A 106 11.60 1.99 -16.67
N SER A 107 10.51 1.68 -15.99
CA SER A 107 9.37 0.92 -16.51
C SER A 107 8.08 1.32 -15.76
N THR A 108 6.92 1.00 -16.33
CA THR A 108 5.61 1.44 -15.83
C THR A 108 4.64 0.26 -15.67
N SER A 109 4.20 -0.01 -14.44
CA SER A 109 3.08 -0.92 -14.18
C SER A 109 1.76 -0.18 -14.39
N THR A 110 1.10 -0.43 -15.53
CA THR A 110 -0.14 0.26 -15.88
C THR A 110 -1.34 -0.40 -15.18
N VAL A 111 -2.10 0.40 -14.44
CA VAL A 111 -3.38 0.02 -13.81
C VAL A 111 -4.51 0.60 -14.68
N PRO A 112 -5.55 -0.16 -15.06
CA PRO A 112 -6.63 0.35 -15.93
C PRO A 112 -7.52 1.37 -15.20
N GLU A 113 -8.26 2.17 -15.97
CA GLU A 113 -9.15 3.24 -15.47
C GLU A 113 -10.46 2.71 -14.83
N LEU A 114 -10.36 1.73 -13.94
CA LEU A 114 -11.49 1.11 -13.22
C LEU A 114 -11.49 1.50 -11.73
N VAL A 115 -12.69 1.54 -11.13
CA VAL A 115 -12.88 1.81 -9.70
C VAL A 115 -12.34 0.63 -8.90
N ASN A 116 -11.33 0.89 -8.05
CA ASN A 116 -10.54 -0.14 -7.35
C ASN A 116 -9.85 -1.15 -8.30
N ALA A 117 -9.39 -0.69 -9.47
CA ALA A 117 -8.71 -1.48 -10.52
C ALA A 117 -7.58 -2.40 -10.04
N TRP A 118 -6.87 -2.02 -8.96
CA TRP A 118 -5.90 -2.87 -8.29
C TRP A 118 -5.97 -2.67 -6.78
N SER A 119 -5.83 -3.75 -6.01
CA SER A 119 -5.85 -3.68 -4.55
C SER A 119 -5.03 -4.80 -3.90
N ILE A 120 -4.59 -4.55 -2.67
CA ILE A 120 -3.98 -5.54 -1.78
C ILE A 120 -4.91 -5.70 -0.58
N GLY A 121 -5.42 -6.91 -0.34
CA GLY A 121 -6.32 -7.22 0.77
C GLY A 121 -6.12 -8.63 1.31
N THR A 122 -6.69 -8.91 2.47
CA THR A 122 -6.67 -10.23 3.11
C THR A 122 -7.74 -11.19 2.55
N THR A 123 -8.65 -10.69 1.71
CA THR A 123 -9.74 -11.45 1.10
C THR A 123 -10.17 -10.79 -0.22
N THR A 124 -10.77 -11.58 -1.11
CA THR A 124 -11.46 -11.10 -2.33
C THR A 124 -12.98 -10.96 -2.14
N ALA A 125 -13.50 -11.23 -0.95
CA ALA A 125 -14.92 -11.16 -0.67
C ALA A 125 -15.46 -9.72 -0.70
N VAL A 126 -16.52 -9.49 -1.47
CA VAL A 126 -17.18 -8.19 -1.65
C VAL A 126 -17.59 -7.57 -0.30
N GLY A 127 -17.49 -6.25 -0.19
CA GLY A 127 -17.85 -5.49 1.02
C GLY A 127 -16.74 -5.37 2.07
N ASN A 128 -15.59 -6.01 1.87
CA ASN A 128 -14.40 -5.81 2.70
C ASN A 128 -13.52 -4.70 2.13
N SER A 129 -13.03 -3.79 2.99
CA SER A 129 -11.99 -2.85 2.59
C SER A 129 -10.64 -3.56 2.38
N PRO A 130 -9.89 -3.24 1.30
CA PRO A 130 -8.51 -3.68 1.15
C PRO A 130 -7.57 -2.88 2.08
N ILE A 131 -6.35 -3.40 2.26
CA ILE A 131 -5.26 -2.68 2.92
C ILE A 131 -4.84 -1.47 2.08
N LEU A 132 -4.73 -1.67 0.75
CA LEU A 132 -4.45 -0.63 -0.24
C LEU A 132 -5.33 -0.82 -1.46
N SER A 133 -5.84 0.26 -2.03
CA SER A 133 -6.56 0.29 -3.31
C SER A 133 -6.07 1.42 -4.22
N ILE A 134 -6.09 1.18 -5.53
CA ILE A 134 -5.92 2.19 -6.58
C ILE A 134 -7.25 2.28 -7.35
N ASP A 135 -7.91 3.43 -7.24
CA ASP A 135 -9.04 3.81 -8.08
C ASP A 135 -8.51 4.48 -9.35
N GLY A 136 -8.42 3.70 -10.43
CA GLY A 136 -7.95 4.17 -11.72
C GLY A 136 -8.94 5.09 -12.43
N THR A 137 -10.26 4.94 -12.19
CA THR A 137 -11.27 5.83 -12.79
C THR A 137 -11.18 7.25 -12.25
N ASN A 138 -10.84 7.40 -10.97
CA ASN A 138 -10.77 8.71 -10.32
C ASN A 138 -9.34 9.21 -10.01
N GLY A 139 -8.30 8.43 -10.30
CA GLY A 139 -6.91 8.76 -10.00
C GLY A 139 -6.62 8.87 -8.49
N ARG A 140 -7.16 7.97 -7.67
CA ARG A 140 -7.06 8.03 -6.20
C ARG A 140 -6.40 6.79 -5.60
N VAL A 141 -5.73 6.96 -4.46
CA VAL A 141 -5.19 5.88 -3.64
C VAL A 141 -5.95 5.82 -2.31
N GLY A 142 -6.45 4.64 -1.96
CA GLY A 142 -7.08 4.36 -0.68
C GLY A 142 -6.22 3.44 0.18
N ILE A 143 -6.14 3.72 1.49
CA ILE A 143 -5.64 2.80 2.51
C ILE A 143 -6.81 2.49 3.44
N GLY A 144 -7.15 1.22 3.63
CA GLY A 144 -8.32 0.81 4.42
C GLY A 144 -9.69 1.12 3.80
N THR A 145 -9.75 1.50 2.52
CA THR A 145 -11.00 1.90 1.83
C THR A 145 -11.07 1.50 0.37
N THR A 146 -12.30 1.34 -0.13
CA THR A 146 -12.66 1.18 -1.55
C THR A 146 -13.30 2.44 -2.15
N SER A 147 -13.42 3.54 -1.38
CA SER A 147 -14.10 4.77 -1.83
C SER A 147 -13.32 6.03 -1.38
N PRO A 148 -12.08 6.25 -1.87
CA PRO A 148 -11.22 7.31 -1.35
C PRO A 148 -11.85 8.70 -1.52
N TYR A 149 -11.99 9.46 -0.43
CA TYR A 149 -12.65 10.77 -0.45
C TYR A 149 -11.88 11.83 -1.25
N GLY A 150 -10.55 11.69 -1.37
CA GLY A 150 -9.67 12.52 -2.18
C GLY A 150 -8.56 11.70 -2.85
N LEU A 151 -7.58 12.39 -3.47
CA LEU A 151 -6.45 11.74 -4.19
C LEU A 151 -5.68 10.73 -3.33
N PHE A 152 -5.61 10.96 -2.02
CA PHE A 152 -5.16 9.99 -1.03
C PHE A 152 -6.17 9.99 0.12
N SER A 153 -6.67 8.81 0.50
CA SER A 153 -7.54 8.62 1.67
C SER A 153 -7.00 7.50 2.56
N VAL A 154 -7.08 7.68 3.87
CA VAL A 154 -6.74 6.65 4.86
C VAL A 154 -7.89 6.53 5.86
N GLU A 155 -8.53 5.38 5.88
CA GLU A 155 -9.77 5.11 6.62
C GLU A 155 -9.61 3.88 7.52
N MET A 156 -10.31 3.89 8.65
CA MET A 156 -10.05 2.98 9.78
C MET A 156 -11.19 3.00 10.81
N GLY A 157 -11.38 1.91 11.56
CA GLY A 157 -12.44 1.79 12.57
C GLY A 157 -12.09 2.50 13.89
N THR A 158 -13.05 3.25 14.45
CA THR A 158 -12.98 4.32 15.51
C THR A 158 -11.91 4.28 16.63
N GLN A 159 -11.24 3.16 16.91
CA GLN A 159 -10.25 3.01 17.98
C GLN A 159 -8.78 2.87 17.51
N SER A 160 -8.52 2.82 16.20
CA SER A 160 -7.16 2.77 15.63
C SER A 160 -6.53 4.17 15.42
N THR A 161 -5.34 4.21 14.82
CA THR A 161 -4.69 5.42 14.28
C THR A 161 -4.71 5.37 12.75
N ALA A 162 -5.16 6.45 12.10
CA ALA A 162 -5.30 6.52 10.65
C ALA A 162 -3.96 6.86 9.98
N PHE A 163 -3.26 7.83 10.56
CA PHE A 163 -2.03 8.36 10.02
C PHE A 163 -1.09 8.68 11.18
N ALA A 164 0.20 8.36 11.02
CA ALA A 164 1.23 8.69 11.99
C ALA A 164 2.54 9.03 11.28
N VAL A 165 3.29 9.99 11.83
CA VAL A 165 4.67 10.32 11.45
C VAL A 165 5.50 10.21 12.72
N SER A 166 6.54 9.38 12.70
CA SER A 166 7.32 9.03 13.88
C SER A 166 8.72 8.57 13.55
N ASP A 167 9.57 8.48 14.57
CA ASP A 167 10.78 7.68 14.57
C ASP A 167 10.47 6.17 14.70
N GLN A 168 11.49 5.34 14.49
CA GLN A 168 11.34 3.88 14.45
C GLN A 168 11.14 3.29 15.86
N GLY A 169 10.03 2.58 16.06
CA GLY A 169 9.76 1.84 17.30
C GLY A 169 9.22 2.68 18.47
N THR A 170 8.94 3.97 18.27
CA THR A 170 8.32 4.81 19.31
C THR A 170 6.87 4.41 19.60
N THR A 171 6.41 4.69 20.81
CA THR A 171 5.00 4.65 21.22
C THR A 171 4.34 6.03 21.19
N SER A 172 5.10 7.09 20.91
CA SER A 172 4.67 8.49 20.92
C SER A 172 5.04 9.18 19.60
N PRO A 173 4.22 9.04 18.54
CA PRO A 173 4.48 9.64 17.24
C PRO A 173 4.52 11.18 17.28
N SER A 174 5.37 11.77 16.44
CA SER A 174 5.55 13.22 16.33
C SER A 174 4.33 13.91 15.72
N ILE A 175 3.59 13.23 14.84
CA ILE A 175 2.24 13.61 14.38
C ILE A 175 1.37 12.34 14.36
N MET A 176 0.12 12.41 14.81
CA MET A 176 -0.85 11.32 14.59
C MET A 176 -2.30 11.81 14.43
N VAL A 177 -3.10 11.02 13.70
CA VAL A 177 -4.55 11.19 13.55
C VAL A 177 -5.25 9.92 14.07
N SER A 178 -6.03 10.04 15.14
CA SER A 178 -6.76 8.90 15.75
C SER A 178 -8.18 8.74 15.22
N GLY A 179 -8.77 7.56 15.41
CA GLY A 179 -10.10 7.20 14.87
C GLY A 179 -11.30 8.01 15.38
N ASN A 180 -11.12 8.78 16.45
CA ASN A 180 -12.08 9.77 16.96
C ASN A 180 -11.91 11.17 16.31
N GLY A 181 -11.00 11.32 15.34
CA GLY A 181 -10.76 12.56 14.61
C GLY A 181 -9.94 13.61 15.36
N GLN A 182 -9.16 13.19 16.37
CA GLN A 182 -8.18 14.03 17.06
C GLN A 182 -6.84 14.02 16.31
N VAL A 183 -6.11 15.13 16.36
CA VAL A 183 -4.79 15.27 15.74
C VAL A 183 -3.78 15.63 16.81
N GLY A 184 -2.80 14.75 17.05
CA GLY A 184 -1.67 14.99 17.95
C GLY A 184 -0.44 15.49 17.21
N ILE A 185 0.30 16.40 17.83
CA ILE A 185 1.68 16.75 17.50
C ILE A 185 2.50 16.69 18.80
N ASN A 186 3.57 15.89 18.81
CA ASN A 186 4.40 15.60 19.99
C ASN A 186 3.61 15.14 21.24
N ALA A 187 2.46 14.50 21.02
CA ALA A 187 1.58 13.97 22.05
C ALA A 187 0.70 12.87 21.46
N VAL A 188 0.34 11.88 22.28
CA VAL A 188 -0.68 10.87 21.95
C VAL A 188 -2.03 11.36 22.48
N PRO A 189 -3.02 11.67 21.61
CA PRO A 189 -4.40 11.86 22.04
C PRO A 189 -4.91 10.63 22.78
N THR A 190 -5.19 10.79 24.08
CA THR A 190 -5.83 9.76 24.89
C THR A 190 -7.29 9.62 24.45
N LEU A 191 -7.72 8.40 24.13
CA LEU A 191 -8.95 8.08 23.37
C LEU A 191 -10.28 8.31 24.15
N LEU A 192 -10.33 9.30 25.04
CA LEU A 192 -11.42 9.55 26.00
C LEU A 192 -11.89 11.02 26.03
N ASP A 193 -12.37 11.53 24.89
CA ASP A 193 -13.62 12.30 24.78
C ASP A 193 -13.97 12.58 23.30
N SER A 194 -15.22 12.95 23.01
CA SER A 194 -15.74 13.32 21.67
C SER A 194 -15.35 14.74 21.22
N GLN A 195 -14.25 15.28 21.75
CA GLN A 195 -13.74 16.60 21.42
C GLN A 195 -12.75 16.49 20.25
N LYS A 196 -12.89 17.35 19.23
CA LYS A 196 -11.96 17.44 18.08
C LYS A 196 -10.73 18.25 18.48
N VAL A 197 -9.80 17.60 19.17
CA VAL A 197 -8.61 18.22 19.77
C VAL A 197 -7.43 18.26 18.77
N PHE A 198 -6.74 19.39 18.72
CA PHE A 198 -5.42 19.54 18.09
C PHE A 198 -4.34 19.55 19.18
N ASN A 199 -4.00 18.37 19.70
CA ASN A 199 -3.08 18.21 20.83
C ASN A 199 -1.66 18.68 20.46
N LEU A 200 -1.28 19.87 20.89
CA LEU A 200 0.07 20.41 20.75
C LEU A 200 0.89 20.15 22.02
N GLY A 201 1.79 19.14 21.98
CA GLY A 201 2.71 18.83 23.06
C GLY A 201 3.85 19.86 23.18
N PRO A 202 4.17 20.36 24.38
CA PRO A 202 5.20 21.40 24.56
C PRO A 202 6.62 20.87 24.33
N ALA A 203 7.30 21.41 23.32
CA ALA A 203 8.76 21.43 23.27
C ALA A 203 9.31 22.47 24.28
N PRO A 204 10.54 22.31 24.82
CA PRO A 204 11.10 23.23 25.81
C PRO A 204 11.16 24.68 25.31
N GLY A 205 10.22 25.52 25.78
CA GLY A 205 10.08 26.92 25.34
C GLY A 205 8.74 27.28 24.68
N GLY A 206 7.88 26.31 24.36
CA GLY A 206 6.45 26.50 24.03
C GLY A 206 5.55 26.10 25.22
N THR A 207 4.41 26.72 25.57
CA THR A 207 3.56 27.89 25.05
C THR A 207 3.04 27.28 23.66
N TYR A 208 1.73 26.95 23.59
CA TYR A 208 0.96 26.40 22.47
C TYR A 208 -0.54 26.67 22.72
N ALA A 209 -1.37 26.68 21.67
CA ALA A 209 -2.77 27.12 21.72
C ALA A 209 -3.77 26.02 21.30
N LEU A 210 -4.88 25.87 22.03
CA LEU A 210 -5.86 24.79 21.83
C LEU A 210 -7.30 25.28 21.97
N TYR A 211 -8.21 24.71 21.18
CA TYR A 211 -9.64 24.99 21.20
C TYR A 211 -10.45 23.69 21.33
N THR A 212 -11.43 23.68 22.23
CA THR A 212 -12.54 22.73 22.24
C THR A 212 -13.84 23.49 22.56
N THR A 213 -15.00 22.88 22.33
CA THR A 213 -16.30 23.58 22.27
C THR A 213 -16.68 24.26 23.59
N GLY A 214 -16.36 25.54 23.71
CA GLY A 214 -16.71 26.38 24.86
C GLY A 214 -15.57 27.25 25.42
N GLN A 215 -14.31 27.01 25.06
CA GLN A 215 -13.17 27.83 25.52
C GLN A 215 -12.15 28.14 24.43
N GLN A 216 -11.37 29.22 24.65
CA GLN A 216 -10.28 29.67 23.80
C GLN A 216 -8.98 29.75 24.61
N PHE A 217 -7.98 28.92 24.28
CA PHE A 217 -6.66 29.00 24.92
C PHE A 217 -5.64 29.60 23.94
N ILE A 218 -5.57 30.93 23.88
CA ILE A 218 -4.54 31.65 23.10
C ILE A 218 -3.29 31.79 23.97
N TRP A 219 -2.14 31.38 23.45
CA TRP A 219 -0.87 31.37 24.18
C TRP A 219 0.19 32.13 23.39
N SER A 220 0.67 33.26 23.91
CA SER A 220 1.74 34.06 23.30
C SER A 220 2.65 34.65 24.38
N GLY A 221 3.96 34.74 24.10
CA GLY A 221 5.05 34.91 25.09
C GLY A 221 5.08 36.20 25.93
N SER A 222 4.03 37.02 25.93
CA SER A 222 3.88 38.18 26.82
C SER A 222 2.42 38.55 27.16
N ALA A 223 1.41 37.87 26.58
CA ALA A 223 0.01 38.13 26.89
C ALA A 223 -0.89 36.92 26.58
N SER A 224 -1.84 36.63 27.47
CA SER A 224 -2.91 35.65 27.27
C SER A 224 -4.11 35.97 28.16
N LEU A 225 -5.29 36.18 27.55
CA LEU A 225 -6.51 35.37 27.76
C LEU A 225 -7.75 36.15 27.28
N ILE A 226 -8.57 35.54 26.42
CA ILE A 226 -9.97 35.95 26.17
C ILE A 226 -10.88 34.73 26.37
N ALA A 227 -11.20 34.42 27.62
CA ALA A 227 -12.07 33.30 27.97
C ALA A 227 -13.55 33.67 27.80
N ARG A 228 -14.14 33.41 26.63
CA ARG A 228 -15.59 33.58 26.39
C ARG A 228 -16.42 32.36 26.86
N GLY A 229 -16.39 32.09 28.16
CA GLY A 229 -17.31 31.11 28.76
C GLY A 229 -18.73 31.68 28.90
N LEU A 230 -19.75 30.87 28.61
CA LEU A 230 -21.14 31.23 28.92
C LEU A 230 -21.27 31.38 30.45
N ALA A 231 -21.72 32.55 30.90
CA ALA A 231 -21.90 32.93 32.32
C ALA A 231 -20.67 32.74 33.25
N SER A 232 -19.45 32.71 32.71
CA SER A 232 -18.21 32.50 33.49
C SER A 232 -17.38 33.77 33.65
N THR A 233 -16.76 33.95 34.82
CA THR A 233 -15.86 35.07 35.13
C THR A 233 -14.61 35.03 34.25
N MET A 234 -14.27 36.17 33.61
CA MET A 234 -12.95 36.41 33.03
C MET A 234 -12.03 36.99 34.10
N SER A 235 -10.80 36.49 34.24
CA SER A 235 -9.83 37.02 35.20
C SER A 235 -8.46 37.27 34.58
N PHE A 236 -7.76 38.27 35.10
CA PHE A 236 -6.41 38.67 34.74
C PHE A 236 -5.54 38.59 36.00
N SER A 237 -4.48 37.79 35.94
CA SER A 237 -3.70 37.41 37.13
C SER A 237 -2.20 37.59 36.89
N THR A 238 -1.46 37.93 37.94
CA THR A 238 0.01 38.00 37.91
C THR A 238 0.58 37.44 39.22
N ALA A 239 1.62 36.62 39.13
CA ALA A 239 2.19 35.89 40.29
C ALA A 239 1.11 35.12 41.08
N ASN A 240 0.26 34.37 40.36
CA ASN A 240 -0.84 33.55 40.89
C ASN A 240 -1.93 34.30 41.69
N LEU A 241 -1.92 35.64 41.68
CA LEU A 241 -2.95 36.47 42.29
C LEU A 241 -3.81 37.16 41.22
N GLU A 242 -5.13 37.07 41.38
CA GLU A 242 -6.12 37.81 40.57
C GLU A 242 -5.95 39.32 40.79
N ARG A 243 -5.77 40.08 39.70
CA ARG A 243 -5.55 41.54 39.72
C ARG A 243 -6.74 42.30 39.16
N MET A 244 -7.40 41.74 38.16
CA MET A 244 -8.63 42.27 37.57
C MET A 244 -9.56 41.12 37.19
N ARG A 245 -10.87 41.34 37.27
CA ARG A 245 -11.89 40.39 36.83
C ARG A 245 -13.04 41.09 36.12
N ILE A 246 -13.76 40.35 35.28
CA ILE A 246 -15.12 40.65 34.81
C ILE A 246 -15.96 39.44 35.20
N ASP A 247 -16.91 39.60 36.12
CA ASP A 247 -17.71 38.46 36.60
C ASP A 247 -18.72 37.95 35.56
N GLY A 248 -19.39 36.83 35.87
CA GLY A 248 -20.41 36.23 35.00
C GLY A 248 -21.65 37.10 34.74
N THR A 249 -21.78 38.25 35.42
CA THR A 249 -22.83 39.26 35.20
C THR A 249 -22.32 40.51 34.47
N GLY A 250 -21.00 40.60 34.24
CA GLY A 250 -20.33 41.70 33.53
C GLY A 250 -19.76 42.81 34.42
N LEU A 251 -19.70 42.63 35.75
CA LEU A 251 -19.15 43.63 36.66
C LEU A 251 -17.62 43.54 36.74
N VAL A 252 -16.94 44.69 36.64
CA VAL A 252 -15.47 44.77 36.65
C VAL A 252 -14.95 44.92 38.07
N GLY A 253 -14.07 44.01 38.50
CA GLY A 253 -13.29 44.11 39.73
C GLY A 253 -11.83 44.41 39.43
N ILE A 254 -11.18 45.27 40.23
CA ILE A 254 -9.72 45.46 40.28
C ILE A 254 -9.30 45.30 41.74
N GLY A 255 -8.39 44.37 42.02
CA GLY A 255 -8.00 43.97 43.38
C GLY A 255 -9.10 43.26 44.20
N THR A 256 -10.32 43.10 43.67
CA THR A 256 -11.45 42.45 44.34
C THR A 256 -11.99 41.28 43.53
N SER A 257 -12.33 40.19 44.22
CA SER A 257 -13.05 39.03 43.67
C SER A 257 -14.58 39.21 43.65
N THR A 258 -15.11 40.19 44.39
CA THR A 258 -16.55 40.46 44.54
C THR A 258 -16.87 41.92 44.14
N PRO A 259 -16.95 42.23 42.83
CA PRO A 259 -17.35 43.56 42.39
C PRO A 259 -18.83 43.83 42.72
N GLY A 260 -19.09 44.81 43.58
CA GLY A 260 -20.44 45.23 43.97
C GLY A 260 -21.07 46.29 43.04
N ALA A 261 -20.28 46.82 42.09
CA ALA A 261 -20.69 47.82 41.11
C ALA A 261 -19.98 47.59 39.77
N LYS A 262 -20.48 48.23 38.70
CA LYS A 262 -19.97 48.11 37.31
C LYS A 262 -18.44 48.19 37.19
N LEU A 263 -17.83 49.06 38.00
CA LEU A 263 -16.41 49.03 38.31
C LEU A 263 -16.27 49.06 39.84
N SER A 264 -15.46 48.16 40.38
CA SER A 264 -15.15 48.05 41.81
C SER A 264 -13.64 47.95 41.98
N LEU A 265 -13.05 48.84 42.78
CA LEU A 265 -11.61 48.87 43.07
C LEU A 265 -11.39 48.58 44.57
N ALA A 266 -10.55 47.61 44.88
CA ALA A 266 -10.07 47.36 46.24
C ALA A 266 -8.61 47.82 46.39
N GLY A 267 -8.42 48.82 47.25
CA GLY A 267 -7.13 49.43 47.57
C GLY A 267 -7.34 50.81 48.16
N SER A 268 -6.47 51.22 49.09
CA SER A 268 -6.40 52.62 49.52
C SER A 268 -5.79 53.45 48.41
N GLY A 269 -6.61 54.25 47.71
CA GLY A 269 -6.11 55.19 46.71
C GLY A 269 -5.17 56.23 47.32
N GLY A 270 -4.12 56.57 46.58
CA GLY A 270 -3.25 57.73 46.80
C GLY A 270 -3.31 58.67 45.61
#